data_AF-A0A846CG36-F1
#
_entry.id   AF-A0A846CG36-F1
#
_cell.length_a   1.000
_cell.length_b   1.000
_cell.length_c   1.000
_cell.angle_alpha   90.00
_cell.angle_beta   90.00
_cell.angle_gamma   90.00
#
_symmetry.space_group_name_H-M   'P 1'
#
loop_
_entity.id
_entity.type
_entity.pdbx_description
1 polymer ?
#
loop_
_entity_poly.entity_id
_entity_poly.type
_entity_poly.pdbx_seq_one_letter_code
_entity_poly.pdbx_strand_id
1 'polypeptide(L)' 'MNLFTTNTKEIFPQPMPGIVEEAIATNKPGRVNFKTTYWPAILFEENSISLAPGQEITVVGRIGITLLISPL' A
#
# COMPACT_ATOMS: atom_id res chain seq x y z
N MET A 1 -14.71 -27.32 -6.95
CA MET A 1 -15.67 -26.48 -6.22
C MET A 1 -14.95 -25.17 -5.92
N ASN A 2 -15.44 -24.06 -6.44
CA ASN A 2 -14.63 -22.86 -6.68
C ASN A 2 -14.37 -22.06 -5.40
N LEU A 3 -13.10 -22.00 -4.98
CA LEU A 3 -12.60 -21.11 -3.93
C LEU A 3 -12.36 -19.72 -4.54
N PHE A 4 -13.42 -18.92 -4.72
CA PHE A 4 -13.24 -17.51 -5.06
C PHE A 4 -13.08 -16.74 -3.75
N THR A 5 -11.85 -16.53 -3.29
CA THR A 5 -11.55 -15.53 -2.26
C THR A 5 -11.80 -14.16 -2.87
N THR A 6 -12.91 -13.53 -2.51
CA THR A 6 -13.14 -12.11 -2.78
C THR A 6 -12.04 -11.33 -2.05
N ASN A 7 -11.06 -10.83 -2.79
CA ASN A 7 -10.05 -9.91 -2.26
C ASN A 7 -10.73 -8.57 -1.97
N THR A 8 -11.49 -8.53 -0.88
CA THR A 8 -12.24 -7.35 -0.44
C THR A 8 -11.27 -6.31 0.10
N LYS A 9 -11.53 -5.05 -0.23
CA LYS A 9 -10.80 -3.89 0.28
C LYS A 9 -11.10 -3.71 1.77
N GLU A 10 -10.09 -3.82 2.61
CA GLU A 10 -10.17 -3.60 4.06
C GLU A 10 -9.56 -2.23 4.39
N ILE A 11 -10.38 -1.27 4.81
CA ILE A 11 -9.90 0.04 5.27
C ILE A 11 -9.61 -0.04 6.76
N PHE A 12 -8.43 0.42 7.17
CA PHE A 12 -8.09 0.47 8.59
C PHE A 12 -8.84 1.62 9.27
N PRO A 13 -9.33 1.43 10.50
CA PRO A 13 -10.06 2.48 11.23
C PRO A 13 -9.18 3.70 11.54
N GLN A 14 -7.87 3.48 11.62
CA GLN A 14 -6.88 4.53 11.79
C GLN A 14 -5.76 4.30 10.77
N PRO A 15 -5.51 5.26 9.87
CA PRO A 15 -4.35 5.22 9.02
C PRO A 15 -3.06 5.24 9.86
N MET A 16 -2.02 4.56 9.39
CA MET A 16 -0.77 4.38 10.13
C MET A 16 0.44 4.75 9.28
N PRO A 17 1.53 5.26 9.87
CA PRO A 17 2.72 5.61 9.10
C PRO A 17 3.43 4.36 8.54
N GLY A 18 4.11 4.55 7.41
CA GLY A 18 5.02 3.57 6.80
C GLY A 18 6.10 4.27 5.99
N ILE A 19 7.08 3.52 5.50
CA ILE A 19 8.20 4.05 4.72
C ILE A 19 8.27 3.30 3.39
N VAL A 20 8.44 4.02 2.29
CA VAL A 20 8.65 3.41 0.97
C VAL A 20 10.02 2.77 0.92
N GLU A 21 10.07 1.50 0.52
CA GLU A 21 11.32 0.73 0.38
C GLU A 21 11.67 0.52 -1.10
N GLU A 22 10.67 0.19 -1.92
CA GLU A 22 10.79 0.16 -3.39
C GLU A 22 9.82 1.17 -3.99
N ALA A 23 10.28 1.93 -4.98
CA ALA A 23 9.51 3.02 -5.58
C ALA A 23 8.09 2.58 -6.02
N ILE A 24 7.09 3.41 -5.72
CA ILE A 24 5.68 3.17 -6.01
C ILE A 24 5.19 4.30 -6.93
N ALA A 25 4.46 3.97 -7.98
CA ALA A 25 3.80 4.96 -8.84
C ALA A 25 2.42 4.46 -9.28
N THR A 26 1.62 5.32 -9.91
CA THR A 26 0.26 5.02 -10.38
C THR A 26 0.14 3.70 -11.13
N ASN A 27 1.12 3.39 -11.99
CA ASN A 27 1.15 2.17 -12.80
C ASN A 27 2.24 1.17 -12.36
N LYS A 28 2.81 1.36 -11.17
CA LYS A 28 3.93 0.56 -10.67
C LYS A 28 3.75 0.26 -9.18
N PRO A 29 3.32 -0.95 -8.81
CA PRO A 29 3.40 -1.42 -7.45
C PRO A 29 4.84 -1.39 -6.95
N GLY A 30 5.01 -1.22 -5.64
CA GLY A 30 6.31 -1.28 -4.99
C GLY A 30 6.20 -1.92 -3.63
N ARG A 31 7.08 -1.52 -2.71
CA ARG A 31 7.13 -2.07 -1.36
C ARG A 31 7.26 -0.99 -0.32
N VAL A 32 6.69 -1.26 0.84
CA VAL A 32 6.85 -0.42 2.03
C VAL A 32 7.36 -1.25 3.20
N ASN A 33 8.08 -0.59 4.10
CA ASN A 33 8.27 -1.05 5.46
C ASN A 33 7.09 -0.56 6.29
N PHE A 34 6.35 -1.52 6.83
CA PHE A 34 5.20 -1.27 7.67
C PHE A 34 5.24 -2.22 8.85
N LYS A 35 5.21 -1.67 10.07
CA LYS A 35 5.34 -2.44 11.32
C LYS A 35 6.53 -3.42 11.25
N THR A 36 7.71 -2.89 10.93
CA THR A 36 8.99 -3.62 10.90
C THR A 36 9.04 -4.81 9.93
N THR A 37 8.16 -4.86 8.93
CA THR A 37 8.11 -5.92 7.93
C THR A 37 7.87 -5.33 6.54
N TYR A 38 8.24 -6.07 5.49
CA TYR A 38 8.14 -5.62 4.11
C TYR A 38 6.85 -6.11 3.47
N TRP A 39 6.10 -5.19 2.87
CA TRP A 39 4.81 -5.48 2.25
C TRP A 39 4.75 -4.96 0.81
N PRO A 40 4.10 -5.69 -0.11
CA PRO A 40 3.72 -5.11 -1.39
C PRO A 40 2.71 -3.98 -1.16
N ALA A 41 2.83 -2.91 -1.94
CA ALA A 41 1.98 -1.73 -1.78
C ALA A 41 1.62 -1.09 -3.13
N ILE A 42 0.42 -0.52 -3.15
CA ILE A 42 -0.13 0.28 -4.26
C ILE A 42 -0.75 1.56 -3.72
N LEU A 43 -0.85 2.58 -4.59
CA LEU A 43 -1.56 3.81 -4.25
C LEU A 43 -3.05 3.53 -4.04
N PHE A 44 -3.63 4.13 -3.00
CA PHE A 44 -5.04 4.04 -2.68
C PHE A 44 -5.91 4.79 -3.70
N GLU A 45 -5.39 5.91 -4.21
CA GLU A 45 -5.99 6.74 -5.25
C GLU A 45 -5.08 6.78 -6.48
N GLU A 46 -5.70 6.88 -7.66
CA GLU A 46 -5.01 6.99 -8.95
C GLU A 46 -4.49 8.41 -9.20
N ASN A 47 -3.81 8.98 -8.21
CA ASN A 47 -3.12 10.25 -8.40
C ASN A 47 -1.83 9.97 -9.18
N SER A 48 -1.55 10.80 -10.19
CA SER A 48 -0.31 10.76 -10.97
C SER A 48 0.87 11.19 -10.10
N ILE A 49 1.32 10.29 -9.23
CA ILE A 49 2.42 10.51 -8.31
C ILE A 49 3.41 9.34 -8.37
N SER A 50 4.67 9.67 -8.10
CA SER A 50 5.73 8.70 -7.86
C SER A 50 6.30 8.92 -6.47
N LEU A 51 6.39 7.84 -5.71
CA LEU A 51 6.97 7.79 -4.39
C LEU A 51 8.32 7.09 -4.46
N ALA A 52 9.36 7.75 -3.95
CA ALA A 52 10.74 7.27 -3.92
C ALA A 52 11.04 6.51 -2.61
N PRO A 53 12.02 5.59 -2.62
CA PRO A 53 12.51 4.96 -1.39
C PRO A 53 12.90 5.98 -0.32
N GLY A 54 12.60 5.66 0.94
CA GLY A 54 12.81 6.51 2.11
C GLY A 54 11.70 7.53 2.38
N GLN A 55 10.73 7.69 1.47
CA GLN A 55 9.60 8.60 1.72
C GLN A 55 8.62 8.02 2.75
N GLU A 56 8.18 8.86 3.67
CA GLU A 56 7.10 8.54 4.60
C GLU A 56 5.75 8.58 3.88
N ILE A 57 4.89 7.62 4.21
CA ILE A 57 3.55 7.46 3.65
C ILE A 57 2.56 7.13 4.75
N THR A 58 1.29 7.18 4.40
CA THR A 58 0.20 6.66 5.23
C THR A 58 -0.34 5.37 4.65
N VAL A 59 -0.35 4.29 5.44
CA VAL A 59 -1.04 3.03 5.14
C VAL A 59 -2.50 3.16 5.55
N VAL A 60 -3.41 3.12 4.57
CA VAL A 60 -4.85 3.35 4.77
C VAL A 60 -5.65 2.06 4.87
N GLY A 61 -5.10 0.95 4.38
CA GLY A 61 -5.82 -0.32 4.32
C GLY A 61 -5.06 -1.38 3.55
N ARG A 62 -5.77 -2.42 3.10
CA ARG A 62 -5.21 -3.49 2.28
C ARG A 62 -6.23 -4.17 1.37
N ILE A 63 -5.72 -4.88 0.37
CA ILE A 63 -6.45 -5.85 -0.45
C ILE A 63 -5.67 -7.16 -0.39
N GLY A 64 -6.16 -8.14 0.38
CA GLY A 64 -5.40 -9.36 0.67
C GLY A 64 -4.07 -9.02 1.38
N ILE A 65 -2.94 -9.34 0.73
CA ILE A 65 -1.59 -9.03 1.26
C ILE A 65 -1.00 -7.71 0.76
N THR A 66 -1.71 -6.99 -0.12
CA THR A 66 -1.23 -5.73 -0.70
C THR A 66 -1.72 -4.56 0.12
N LEU A 67 -0.82 -3.74 0.63
CA LEU A 67 -1.16 -2.52 1.36
C LEU A 67 -1.62 -1.42 0.39
N LEU A 68 -2.62 -0.68 0.83
CA LEU A 68 -3.09 0.54 0.19
C LEU A 68 -2.45 1.72 0.90
N ILE A 69 -1.81 2.60 0.14
CA ILE A 69 -1.09 3.73 0.70
C ILE A 69 -1.50 5.07 0.10
N SER A 70 -1.35 6.13 0.89
CA SER A 70 -1.47 7.51 0.45
C SER A 70 -0.15 8.24 0.73
N PRO A 71 0.28 9.16 -0.14
CA PRO A 71 1.26 10.17 0.24
C PRO A 71 0.80 10.92 1.50
N LEU A 72 1.75 11.37 2.32
CA LEU A 72 1.50 12.36 3.37
C LEU A 72 1.11 13.73 2.79
#